data_AF-A0A352NHJ8-F1
#
_entry.id   AF-A0A352NHJ8-F1
#
_cell.length_a   1.000
_cell.length_b   1.000
_cell.length_c   1.000
_cell.angle_alpha   90.00
_cell.angle_beta   90.00
_cell.angle_gamma   90.00
#
_symmetry.space_group_name_H-M   'P 1'
#
loop_
_entity.id
_entity.type
_entity.pdbx_description
1 polymer ?
#
loop_
_entity_poly.entity_id
_entity_poly.type
_entity_poly.pdbx_seq_one_letter_code
_entity_poly.pdbx_strand_id
1 'polypeptide(L)'
;MVDDRQPIERRPNMIKMAGFFKSRRRLALAAGLFCLVVSGGVLLTNGLTRQAPSANTISYNAETLFQYKTAYVGDNSRVVNLISNLPYADLRREVSLQTESIPYGVTVDYDFSGVDLDTRQIESVFRDNAVILFALIDNADVITFHAKGSLQPSAYRYLRDALQKSFDHDLREYAKDVTALETLLRSLAFRLHVQPEKYALFMSSTPGIRITPEYRGAAAKARYSAESGALFTWDFSTGEMSKGLPVIELPLGTTVYWSPLDPGGQLSVSNKNPVTVTLLDEKDQRIDEKQVTIVYDGSLFYTIEPSPGIVIGGETLSADQKTGDIDEAVGLAIKSQRTAYGAGETATEGHLVLDSEESNGTVKVYTIASFGAFGFENGIFTKVSGSGAIPTVMIFSRDENGGYSLLEYKEPQDGAGYAGSIKKMFPQKLRARVLSSQGDYPDLVRQQEAQASEYLKSIGRTAEVSAAHVDKKLPDINVDASNKLFAEYTKYDSFLNNCPYWIGDRENIENGVRYTYETAQEKAGDGYSLIVFRKTGEDGTIVEERRYKIVGGEPQLMETSLR
;
A
#
# COMPACT_ATOMS: atom_id res chain seq x y z
N MET A 1 4.95 47.54 72.81
CA MET A 1 5.72 48.80 72.78
C MET A 1 6.98 48.51 72.00
N VAL A 2 7.13 49.19 70.86
CA VAL A 2 8.31 49.12 69.99
C VAL A 2 9.54 49.53 70.82
N ASP A 3 10.61 48.75 70.75
CA ASP A 3 11.94 49.21 71.16
C ASP A 3 12.88 49.12 69.96
N ASP A 4 13.58 50.21 69.76
CA ASP A 4 14.21 50.67 68.54
C ASP A 4 15.72 50.68 68.80
N ARG A 5 16.37 49.53 68.57
CA ARG A 5 17.84 49.39 68.59
C ARG A 5 18.29 48.33 67.60
N GLN A 6 18.63 48.75 66.39
CA GLN A 6 20.01 48.75 65.88
C GLN A 6 20.07 48.92 64.35
N PRO A 7 20.61 50.05 63.88
CA PRO A 7 21.09 50.22 62.51
C PRO A 7 22.63 50.25 62.49
N ILE A 8 23.32 49.12 62.69
CA ILE A 8 24.76 48.93 62.37
C ILE A 8 24.96 47.42 62.18
N GLU A 9 25.14 46.93 60.94
CA GLU A 9 25.93 45.72 60.62
C GLU A 9 25.94 45.31 59.14
N ARG A 10 25.15 45.93 58.25
CA ARG A 10 25.13 45.53 56.82
C ARG A 10 25.99 46.34 55.85
N ARG A 11 26.85 47.23 56.33
CA ARG A 11 27.83 47.97 55.49
C ARG A 11 29.23 47.33 55.37
N PRO A 12 29.75 46.48 56.29
CA PRO A 12 31.09 45.88 56.11
C PRO A 12 31.13 44.69 55.13
N ASN A 13 30.01 43.98 54.92
CA ASN A 13 30.00 42.74 54.11
C ASN A 13 30.02 42.97 52.59
N MET A 14 29.58 44.13 52.09
CA MET A 14 29.68 44.45 50.66
C MET A 14 31.10 44.86 50.23
N ILE A 15 31.93 45.37 51.13
CA ILE A 15 33.30 45.81 50.81
C ILE A 15 34.28 44.61 50.75
N LYS A 16 34.02 43.53 51.50
CA LYS A 16 34.83 42.30 51.42
C LYS A 16 34.59 41.47 50.15
N MET A 17 33.36 41.44 49.61
CA MET A 17 33.06 40.71 48.37
C MET A 17 33.63 41.37 47.11
N ALA A 18 33.74 42.71 47.09
CA ALA A 18 34.33 43.43 45.95
C ALA A 18 35.85 43.19 45.80
N GLY A 19 36.58 43.02 46.92
CA GLY A 19 38.00 42.66 46.91
C GLY A 19 38.27 41.22 46.45
N PHE A 20 37.37 40.29 46.81
CA PHE A 20 37.47 38.87 46.44
C PHE A 20 37.32 38.65 44.92
N PHE A 21 36.48 39.45 44.25
CA PHE A 21 36.30 39.38 42.79
C PHE A 21 37.44 40.02 42.00
N LYS A 22 38.23 40.92 42.60
CA LYS A 22 39.32 41.62 41.91
C LYS A 22 40.62 40.80 41.85
N SER A 23 40.91 39.96 42.85
CA SER A 23 42.14 39.14 42.89
C SER A 23 42.07 37.84 42.08
N ARG A 24 40.88 37.32 41.81
CA ARG A 24 40.67 36.06 41.06
C ARG A 24 40.26 36.24 39.60
N ARG A 25 40.21 37.47 39.08
CA ARG A 25 39.77 37.77 37.71
C ARG A 25 40.62 37.05 36.65
N ARG A 26 41.93 36.90 36.87
CA ARG A 26 42.82 36.12 35.99
C ARG A 26 42.56 34.61 36.05
N LEU A 27 42.17 34.09 37.22
CA LEU A 27 41.83 32.68 37.42
C LEU A 27 40.45 32.34 36.85
N ALA A 28 39.48 33.26 36.95
CA ALA A 28 38.17 33.13 36.31
C ALA A 28 38.27 33.22 34.77
N LEU A 29 39.14 34.09 34.24
CA LEU A 29 39.44 34.14 32.81
C LEU A 29 40.16 32.89 32.32
N ALA A 30 41.12 32.35 33.11
CA ALA A 30 41.80 31.10 32.78
C ALA A 30 40.86 29.88 32.82
N ALA A 31 39.95 29.81 33.82
CA ALA A 31 38.93 28.76 33.89
C ALA A 31 37.91 28.86 32.76
N GLY A 32 37.49 30.09 32.38
CA GLY A 32 36.61 30.31 31.24
C GLY A 32 37.26 29.94 29.89
N LEU A 33 38.55 30.24 29.72
CA LEU A 33 39.31 29.85 28.53
C LEU A 33 39.56 28.34 28.48
N PHE A 34 39.79 27.69 29.63
CA PHE A 34 39.90 26.23 29.73
C PHE A 34 38.58 25.54 29.42
N CYS A 35 37.43 26.06 29.88
CA CYS A 35 36.12 25.57 29.45
C CYS A 35 35.89 25.77 27.95
N LEU A 36 36.29 26.89 27.35
CA LEU A 36 36.16 27.10 25.90
C LEU A 36 37.07 26.18 25.07
N VAL A 37 38.26 25.81 25.58
CA VAL A 37 39.15 24.86 24.89
C VAL A 37 38.68 23.41 25.07
N VAL A 38 38.13 23.04 26.24
CA VAL A 38 37.53 21.71 26.46
C VAL A 38 36.22 21.56 25.69
N SER A 39 35.38 22.60 25.63
CA SER A 39 34.17 22.63 24.79
C SER A 39 34.51 22.71 23.30
N GLY A 40 35.58 23.42 22.91
CA GLY A 40 36.07 23.49 21.53
C GLY A 40 36.70 22.19 21.04
N GLY A 41 37.39 21.45 21.90
CA GLY A 41 37.97 20.14 21.58
C GLY A 41 36.94 19.02 21.46
N VAL A 42 35.84 19.07 22.23
CA VAL A 42 34.73 18.11 22.13
C VAL A 42 33.77 18.44 20.97
N LEU A 43 33.76 19.68 20.48
CA LEU A 43 32.95 20.08 19.32
C LEU A 43 33.66 19.97 17.96
N LEU A 44 34.93 19.56 17.91
CA LEU A 44 35.72 19.47 16.67
C LEU A 44 36.17 18.04 16.28
N THR A 45 35.73 17.01 16.99
CA THR A 45 35.94 15.60 16.58
C THR A 45 34.61 14.85 16.52
N ASN A 46 33.71 15.34 15.66
CA ASN A 46 32.81 14.49 14.89
C ASN A 46 32.26 15.34 13.74
N GLY A 47 33.14 15.64 12.78
CA GLY A 47 32.73 15.89 11.40
C GLY A 47 32.27 14.58 10.76
N LEU A 48 31.32 13.88 11.39
CA LEU A 48 30.40 13.04 10.66
C LEU A 48 29.63 14.01 9.80
N THR A 49 29.91 13.97 8.51
CA THR A 49 29.06 14.50 7.44
C THR A 49 27.63 14.13 7.82
N ARG A 50 26.93 15.08 8.46
CA ARG A 50 25.49 15.02 8.61
C ARG A 50 25.00 15.28 7.19
N GLN A 51 24.91 14.21 6.40
CA GLN A 51 23.94 14.17 5.33
C GLN A 51 22.66 14.69 5.99
N ALA A 52 22.14 15.81 5.48
CA ALA A 52 20.75 16.14 5.73
C ALA A 52 19.97 14.84 5.48
N PRO A 53 19.10 14.39 6.39
CA PRO A 53 18.28 13.24 6.11
C PRO A 53 17.64 13.52 4.75
N SER A 54 17.97 12.69 3.76
CA SER A 54 17.20 12.64 2.53
C SER A 54 15.75 12.51 2.97
N ALA A 55 14.86 13.29 2.37
CA ALA A 55 13.45 13.38 2.75
C ALA A 55 12.65 12.06 2.61
N ASN A 56 13.31 10.89 2.50
CA ASN A 56 12.73 9.63 2.08
C ASN A 56 12.95 8.44 3.03
N THR A 57 13.50 8.60 4.25
CA THR A 57 13.55 7.48 5.22
C THR A 57 12.35 7.56 6.16
N ILE A 58 11.26 6.87 5.81
CA ILE A 58 10.09 6.67 6.68
C ILE A 58 10.53 5.83 7.89
N SER A 59 10.69 6.46 9.05
CA SER A 59 11.11 5.81 10.30
C SER A 59 10.22 6.24 11.46
N TYR A 60 9.97 5.31 12.39
CA TYR A 60 9.18 5.55 13.60
C TYR A 60 10.08 5.40 14.83
N ASN A 61 9.91 6.28 15.83
CA ASN A 61 10.64 6.22 17.08
C ASN A 61 9.70 5.79 18.23
N ALA A 62 9.83 4.54 18.68
CA ALA A 62 8.98 3.97 19.73
C ALA A 62 9.03 4.77 21.04
N GLU A 63 10.24 5.13 21.52
CA GLU A 63 10.42 5.87 22.76
C GLU A 63 9.71 7.22 22.73
N THR A 64 9.82 7.94 21.61
CA THR A 64 9.23 9.28 21.45
C THR A 64 7.72 9.18 21.33
N LEU A 65 7.20 8.25 20.54
CA LEU A 65 5.76 8.05 20.37
C LEU A 65 5.10 7.60 21.68
N PHE A 66 5.74 6.69 22.42
CA PHE A 66 5.20 6.15 23.67
C PHE A 66 5.04 7.21 24.76
N GLN A 67 5.89 8.24 24.80
CA GLN A 67 5.78 9.37 25.74
C GLN A 67 4.45 10.12 25.63
N TYR A 68 3.84 10.10 24.45
CA TYR A 68 2.59 10.78 24.16
C TYR A 68 1.39 9.83 24.10
N LYS A 69 1.54 8.56 24.54
CA LYS A 69 0.41 7.66 24.73
C LYS A 69 -0.65 8.32 25.62
N THR A 70 -1.91 8.23 25.22
CA THR A 70 -3.03 8.86 25.92
C THR A 70 -4.26 7.97 25.94
N ALA A 71 -5.05 8.05 27.01
CA ALA A 71 -6.33 7.37 27.08
C ALA A 71 -7.42 8.06 26.25
N TYR A 72 -7.23 9.35 25.93
CA TYR A 72 -8.28 10.20 25.40
C TYR A 72 -7.82 11.00 24.17
N VAL A 73 -8.61 10.94 23.08
CA VAL A 73 -8.52 11.83 21.91
C VAL A 73 -8.53 13.31 22.31
N GLY A 74 -9.24 13.66 23.38
CA GLY A 74 -9.32 15.04 23.87
C GLY A 74 -8.05 15.59 24.51
N ASP A 75 -7.02 14.77 24.72
CA ASP A 75 -5.69 15.28 25.10
C ASP A 75 -4.97 15.86 23.88
N ASN A 76 -5.40 17.07 23.48
CA ASN A 76 -4.90 17.76 22.29
C ASN A 76 -3.36 17.85 22.28
N SER A 77 -2.76 18.15 23.42
CA SER A 77 -1.30 18.24 23.53
C SER A 77 -0.64 16.92 23.18
N ARG A 78 -1.10 15.79 23.74
CA ARG A 78 -0.55 14.47 23.42
C ARG A 78 -0.84 14.05 21.98
N VAL A 79 -2.06 14.24 21.49
CA VAL A 79 -2.43 13.85 20.12
C VAL A 79 -1.62 14.62 19.07
N VAL A 80 -1.47 15.94 19.23
CA VAL A 80 -0.66 16.74 18.29
C VAL A 80 0.82 16.35 18.36
N ASN A 81 1.35 16.01 19.53
CA ASN A 81 2.72 15.53 19.65
C ASN A 81 2.92 14.14 19.02
N LEU A 82 1.95 13.22 19.15
CA LEU A 82 1.97 11.96 18.40
C LEU A 82 2.09 12.23 16.90
N ILE A 83 1.18 13.04 16.34
CA ILE A 83 1.16 13.36 14.91
C ILE A 83 2.46 14.05 14.46
N SER A 84 3.04 14.90 15.31
CA SER A 84 4.31 15.59 15.02
C SER A 84 5.53 14.65 14.96
N ASN A 85 5.40 13.43 15.48
CA ASN A 85 6.46 12.41 15.47
C ASN A 85 6.13 11.24 14.53
N LEU A 86 5.09 11.37 13.70
CA LEU A 86 4.78 10.42 12.63
C LEU A 86 5.35 10.91 11.29
N PRO A 87 5.61 10.00 10.34
CA PRO A 87 5.89 10.34 8.95
C PRO A 87 4.86 11.32 8.37
N TYR A 88 5.34 12.21 7.50
CA TYR A 88 4.62 13.35 6.91
C TYR A 88 4.29 14.51 7.86
N ALA A 89 4.81 14.53 9.09
CA ALA A 89 4.60 15.64 10.03
C ALA A 89 4.92 17.04 9.43
N ASP A 90 5.92 17.15 8.56
CA ASP A 90 6.31 18.41 7.91
C ASP A 90 5.28 18.92 6.87
N LEU A 91 4.43 18.02 6.35
CA LEU A 91 3.38 18.35 5.37
C LEU A 91 2.04 18.66 6.05
N ARG A 92 1.95 18.45 7.36
CA ARG A 92 0.74 18.66 8.15
C ARG A 92 0.33 20.13 8.17
N ARG A 93 -0.96 20.38 8.03
CA ARG A 93 -1.60 21.70 8.17
C ARG A 93 -2.42 21.78 9.44
N GLU A 94 -3.55 21.10 9.48
CA GLU A 94 -4.52 21.18 10.56
C GLU A 94 -4.72 19.82 11.23
N VAL A 95 -5.04 19.84 12.53
CA VAL A 95 -5.47 18.66 13.29
C VAL A 95 -6.79 19.01 13.95
N SER A 96 -7.82 18.23 13.65
CA SER A 96 -9.16 18.34 14.22
C SER A 96 -9.48 17.10 15.05
N LEU A 97 -10.08 17.32 16.23
CA LEU A 97 -10.38 16.27 17.20
C LEU A 97 -11.90 16.22 17.43
N GLN A 98 -12.50 15.06 17.18
CA GLN A 98 -13.90 14.81 17.51
C GLN A 98 -13.97 14.18 18.90
N THR A 99 -14.40 14.97 19.88
CA THR A 99 -14.42 14.59 21.31
C THR A 99 -15.80 14.70 21.95
N GLU A 100 -16.78 15.25 21.23
CA GLU A 100 -18.10 15.53 21.78
C GLU A 100 -18.98 14.27 21.86
N SER A 101 -18.89 13.41 20.86
CA SER A 101 -19.67 12.18 20.74
C SER A 101 -18.91 11.08 20.02
N ILE A 102 -19.33 9.84 20.26
CA ILE A 102 -18.85 8.67 19.51
C ILE A 102 -19.41 8.74 18.08
N PRO A 103 -18.62 8.40 17.05
CA PRO A 103 -17.23 7.94 17.13
C PRO A 103 -16.23 9.05 17.44
N TYR A 104 -15.39 8.84 18.46
CA TYR A 104 -14.28 9.75 18.75
C TYR A 104 -13.23 9.63 17.65
N GLY A 105 -12.62 10.74 17.24
CA GLY A 105 -11.71 10.67 16.12
C GLY A 105 -10.71 11.79 15.96
N VAL A 106 -9.72 11.52 15.11
CA VAL A 106 -8.64 12.43 14.75
C VAL A 106 -8.70 12.64 13.25
N THR A 107 -8.77 13.89 12.80
CA THR A 107 -8.64 14.28 11.40
C THR A 107 -7.38 15.10 11.23
N VAL A 108 -6.56 14.78 10.23
CA VAL A 108 -5.31 15.51 9.96
C VAL A 108 -5.24 15.89 8.49
N ASP A 109 -5.05 17.18 8.25
CA ASP A 109 -4.90 17.71 6.90
C ASP A 109 -3.43 17.80 6.53
N TYR A 110 -3.09 17.29 5.35
CA TYR A 110 -1.76 17.34 4.76
C TYR A 110 -1.80 18.03 3.40
N ASP A 111 -0.68 18.68 3.06
CA ASP A 111 -0.48 19.33 1.77
C ASP A 111 0.70 18.70 1.03
N PHE A 112 0.38 17.87 0.05
CA PHE A 112 1.31 17.18 -0.85
C PHE A 112 1.53 17.93 -2.17
N SER A 113 0.97 19.14 -2.35
CA SER A 113 1.00 19.88 -3.62
C SER A 113 2.42 20.22 -4.16
N GLY A 114 3.46 20.01 -3.35
CA GLY A 114 4.87 20.21 -3.73
C GLY A 114 5.75 18.97 -3.53
N VAL A 115 5.15 17.79 -3.38
CA VAL A 115 5.86 16.53 -3.09
C VAL A 115 5.46 15.49 -4.12
N ASP A 116 6.46 14.86 -4.74
CA ASP A 116 6.25 13.80 -5.72
C ASP A 116 6.24 12.43 -5.02
N LEU A 117 5.05 12.03 -4.56
CA LEU A 117 4.80 10.73 -3.95
C LEU A 117 3.63 10.05 -4.65
N ASP A 118 3.78 8.76 -4.95
CA ASP A 118 2.69 7.96 -5.48
C ASP A 118 1.58 7.78 -4.43
N THR A 119 0.32 7.74 -4.87
CA THR A 119 -0.82 7.62 -3.97
C THR A 119 -0.76 6.34 -3.13
N ARG A 120 -0.14 5.25 -3.62
CA ARG A 120 0.03 4.01 -2.82
C ARG A 120 1.06 4.19 -1.72
N GLN A 121 2.11 4.99 -1.94
CA GLN A 121 3.10 5.31 -0.90
C GLN A 121 2.46 6.16 0.21
N ILE A 122 1.64 7.14 -0.15
CA ILE A 122 0.87 7.95 0.80
C ILE A 122 -0.06 7.04 1.62
N GLU A 123 -0.84 6.21 0.93
CA GLU A 123 -1.78 5.26 1.52
C GLU A 123 -1.11 4.29 2.51
N SER A 124 0.02 3.71 2.10
CA SER A 124 0.78 2.74 2.88
C SER A 124 1.22 3.31 4.23
N VAL A 125 1.71 4.56 4.22
CA VAL A 125 2.18 5.28 5.41
C VAL A 125 1.02 5.77 6.27
N PHE A 126 -0.05 6.28 5.67
CA PHE A 126 -1.25 6.69 6.39
C PHE A 126 -1.90 5.53 7.14
N ARG A 127 -1.97 4.35 6.51
CA ARG A 127 -2.40 3.13 7.18
C ARG A 127 -1.57 2.83 8.42
N ASP A 128 -0.24 2.87 8.31
CA ASP A 128 0.66 2.61 9.45
C ASP A 128 0.48 3.65 10.55
N ASN A 129 0.37 4.93 10.17
CA ASN A 129 0.08 6.01 11.09
C ASN A 129 -1.24 5.78 11.83
N ALA A 130 -2.29 5.31 11.14
CA ALA A 130 -3.56 4.97 11.77
C ALA A 130 -3.42 3.82 12.78
N VAL A 131 -2.75 2.73 12.42
CA VAL A 131 -2.49 1.61 13.36
C VAL A 131 -1.78 2.10 14.62
N ILE A 132 -0.74 2.92 14.46
CA ILE A 132 0.06 3.46 15.57
C ILE A 132 -0.77 4.36 16.47
N LEU A 133 -1.55 5.27 15.88
CA LEU A 133 -2.43 6.17 16.61
C LEU A 133 -3.53 5.39 17.34
N PHE A 134 -4.11 4.34 16.74
CA PHE A 134 -5.09 3.49 17.42
C PHE A 134 -4.51 2.70 18.59
N ALA A 135 -3.24 2.30 18.50
CA ALA A 135 -2.51 1.67 19.60
C ALA A 135 -2.18 2.65 20.74
N LEU A 136 -1.94 3.93 20.41
CA LEU A 136 -1.48 4.96 21.36
C LEU A 136 -2.58 5.87 21.92
N ILE A 137 -3.79 5.86 21.34
CA ILE A 137 -4.94 6.66 21.76
C ILE A 137 -6.10 5.74 22.14
N ASP A 138 -6.29 5.44 23.43
CA ASP A 138 -7.12 4.29 23.83
C ASP A 138 -8.59 4.37 23.40
N ASN A 139 -9.18 5.57 23.29
CA ASN A 139 -10.59 5.76 22.94
C ASN A 139 -10.84 6.25 21.50
N ALA A 140 -9.83 6.32 20.63
CA ALA A 140 -10.03 6.75 19.23
C ALA A 140 -10.76 5.67 18.40
N ASP A 141 -11.94 5.99 17.87
CA ASP A 141 -12.70 5.06 17.04
C ASP A 141 -12.35 5.20 15.55
N VAL A 142 -11.99 6.43 15.13
CA VAL A 142 -11.75 6.77 13.72
C VAL A 142 -10.55 7.70 13.55
N ILE A 143 -9.75 7.44 12.52
CA ILE A 143 -8.65 8.29 12.10
C ILE A 143 -8.84 8.64 10.63
N THR A 144 -8.68 9.91 10.30
CA THR A 144 -8.90 10.45 8.97
C THR A 144 -7.70 11.31 8.56
N PHE A 145 -7.20 11.10 7.35
CA PHE A 145 -6.15 11.92 6.77
C PHE A 145 -6.62 12.53 5.46
N HIS A 146 -6.55 13.85 5.31
CA HIS A 146 -6.82 14.53 4.05
C HIS A 146 -5.50 14.83 3.35
N ALA A 147 -5.35 14.39 2.11
CA ALA A 147 -4.17 14.62 1.29
C ALA A 147 -4.51 15.61 0.17
N LYS A 148 -4.28 16.89 0.43
CA LYS A 148 -4.42 17.91 -0.61
C LYS A 148 -3.25 17.83 -1.58
N GLY A 149 -3.54 17.85 -2.88
CA GLY A 149 -2.51 17.87 -3.93
C GLY A 149 -1.97 16.49 -4.34
N SER A 150 -2.46 15.38 -3.76
CA SER A 150 -2.20 14.03 -4.25
C SER A 150 -3.20 13.62 -5.35
N LEU A 151 -2.81 12.66 -6.20
CA LEU A 151 -3.76 11.95 -7.08
C LEU A 151 -4.75 11.15 -6.21
N GLN A 152 -6.04 11.09 -6.61
CA GLN A 152 -7.15 10.51 -5.84
C GLN A 152 -6.83 9.14 -5.19
N PRO A 153 -7.35 8.84 -3.97
CA PRO A 153 -8.31 9.64 -3.20
C PRO A 153 -7.69 10.83 -2.46
N SER A 154 -8.46 11.90 -2.25
CA SER A 154 -8.04 13.08 -1.46
C SER A 154 -8.16 12.87 0.06
N ALA A 155 -8.71 11.74 0.51
CA ALA A 155 -8.91 11.43 1.91
C ALA A 155 -8.84 9.93 2.19
N TYR A 156 -8.31 9.61 3.37
CA TYR A 156 -8.01 8.26 3.83
C TYR A 156 -8.55 8.11 5.24
N ARG A 157 -9.65 7.38 5.37
CA ARG A 157 -10.32 7.16 6.64
C ARG A 157 -10.24 5.71 7.07
N TYR A 158 -9.78 5.51 8.30
CA TYR A 158 -9.55 4.21 8.92
C TYR A 158 -10.42 4.07 10.17
N LEU A 159 -11.09 2.93 10.32
CA LEU A 159 -11.87 2.57 11.51
C LEU A 159 -11.05 1.61 12.37
N ARG A 160 -11.07 1.79 13.69
CA ARG A 160 -10.40 0.88 14.64
C ARG A 160 -10.83 -0.56 14.41
N ASP A 161 -12.14 -0.81 14.39
CA ASP A 161 -12.71 -2.16 14.27
C ASP A 161 -12.34 -2.84 12.95
N ALA A 162 -12.13 -2.07 11.87
CA ALA A 162 -11.72 -2.59 10.58
C ALA A 162 -10.25 -3.06 10.62
N LEU A 163 -9.35 -2.20 11.12
CA LEU A 163 -7.93 -2.55 11.23
C LEU A 163 -7.71 -3.68 12.25
N GLN A 164 -8.46 -3.69 13.35
CA GLN A 164 -8.37 -4.68 14.42
C GLN A 164 -8.53 -6.13 13.92
N LYS A 165 -9.28 -6.38 12.84
CA LYS A 165 -9.47 -7.72 12.25
C LYS A 165 -8.16 -8.38 11.80
N SER A 166 -7.14 -7.57 11.52
CA SER A 166 -5.83 -8.03 11.07
C SER A 166 -4.86 -8.34 12.24
N PHE A 167 -5.27 -8.08 13.49
CA PHE A 167 -4.43 -8.25 14.68
C PHE A 167 -5.00 -9.31 15.63
N ASP A 168 -4.13 -10.12 16.24
CA ASP A 168 -4.53 -11.20 17.15
C ASP A 168 -4.85 -10.74 18.58
N HIS A 169 -4.46 -9.51 18.92
CA HIS A 169 -4.75 -8.85 20.18
C HIS A 169 -5.32 -7.46 19.92
N ASP A 170 -5.97 -6.88 20.92
CA ASP A 170 -6.40 -5.49 20.87
C ASP A 170 -5.22 -4.57 20.52
N LEU A 171 -5.41 -3.63 19.59
CA LEU A 171 -4.36 -2.73 19.11
C LEU A 171 -3.59 -2.01 20.25
N ARG A 172 -4.25 -1.75 21.38
CA ARG A 172 -3.66 -1.09 22.55
C ARG A 172 -2.65 -1.96 23.29
N GLU A 173 -2.76 -3.28 23.20
CA GLU A 173 -1.82 -4.23 23.81
C GLU A 173 -0.44 -4.16 23.18
N TYR A 174 -0.36 -3.79 21.90
CA TYR A 174 0.91 -3.55 21.22
C TYR A 174 1.57 -2.23 21.61
N ALA A 175 0.94 -1.43 22.48
CA ALA A 175 1.54 -0.25 23.08
C ALA A 175 1.44 -0.30 24.62
N LYS A 176 1.49 -1.49 25.23
CA LYS A 176 1.52 -1.64 26.69
C LYS A 176 2.84 -1.14 27.31
N ASP A 177 3.94 -1.28 26.56
CA ASP A 177 5.27 -0.78 26.88
C ASP A 177 6.02 -0.41 25.59
N VAL A 178 7.18 0.24 25.72
CA VAL A 178 8.00 0.70 24.58
C VAL A 178 8.46 -0.48 23.72
N THR A 179 8.79 -1.63 24.32
CA THR A 179 9.27 -2.82 23.60
C THR A 179 8.17 -3.44 22.74
N ALA A 180 6.94 -3.51 23.26
CA ALA A 180 5.76 -3.94 22.52
C ALA A 180 5.51 -3.01 21.32
N LEU A 181 5.60 -1.69 21.54
CA LEU A 181 5.42 -0.71 20.48
C LEU A 181 6.52 -0.83 19.41
N GLU A 182 7.77 -1.00 19.82
CA GLU A 182 8.88 -1.20 18.89
C GLU A 182 8.67 -2.45 18.02
N THR A 183 8.16 -3.54 18.63
CA THR A 183 7.84 -4.78 17.92
C THR A 183 6.73 -4.55 16.88
N LEU A 184 5.68 -3.81 17.25
CA LEU A 184 4.63 -3.40 16.30
C LEU A 184 5.22 -2.60 15.15
N LEU A 185 5.98 -1.54 15.43
CA LEU A 185 6.55 -0.66 14.41
C LEU A 185 7.43 -1.40 13.41
N ARG A 186 8.23 -2.37 13.87
CA ARG A 186 9.03 -3.25 13.01
C ARG A 186 8.14 -4.13 12.13
N SER A 187 7.05 -4.67 12.69
CA SER A 187 6.11 -5.50 11.94
C SER A 187 5.39 -4.76 10.81
N LEU A 188 5.28 -3.42 10.87
CA LEU A 188 4.60 -2.62 9.86
C LEU A 188 5.47 -2.34 8.62
N ALA A 189 6.80 -2.51 8.70
CA ALA A 189 7.70 -2.23 7.58
C ALA A 189 7.58 -3.25 6.44
N PHE A 190 7.30 -4.52 6.79
CA PHE A 190 7.04 -5.61 5.88
C PHE A 190 5.67 -6.22 6.19
N ARG A 191 4.74 -6.14 5.23
CA ARG A 191 3.37 -6.62 5.35
C ARG A 191 3.07 -7.69 4.31
N LEU A 192 2.16 -8.61 4.65
CA LEU A 192 1.57 -9.54 3.70
C LEU A 192 0.08 -9.22 3.56
N HIS A 193 -0.33 -8.84 2.36
CA HIS A 193 -1.74 -8.71 1.99
C HIS A 193 -2.29 -10.08 1.62
N VAL A 194 -3.36 -10.49 2.28
CA VAL A 194 -3.89 -11.84 2.17
C VAL A 194 -5.38 -11.81 1.86
N GLN A 195 -5.76 -12.45 0.76
CA GLN A 195 -7.14 -12.45 0.26
C GLN A 195 -7.47 -13.76 -0.49
N PRO A 196 -8.70 -14.27 -0.42
CA PRO A 196 -9.76 -13.85 0.50
C PRO A 196 -9.43 -14.22 1.96
N GLU A 197 -10.09 -13.58 2.93
CA GLU A 197 -10.00 -13.93 4.35
C GLU A 197 -10.36 -15.40 4.61
N LYS A 198 -11.35 -15.89 3.85
CA LYS A 198 -11.89 -17.24 3.95
C LYS A 198 -11.92 -17.90 2.59
N TYR A 199 -11.17 -18.98 2.45
CA TYR A 199 -10.97 -19.72 1.21
C TYR A 199 -11.55 -21.13 1.31
N ALA A 200 -12.11 -21.62 0.21
CA ALA A 200 -12.53 -23.01 0.04
C ALA A 200 -12.16 -23.49 -1.36
N LEU A 201 -11.50 -24.66 -1.44
CA LEU A 201 -10.85 -25.17 -2.64
C LEU A 201 -11.73 -25.22 -3.90
N PHE A 202 -13.03 -25.51 -3.73
CA PHE A 202 -13.97 -25.68 -4.84
C PHE A 202 -15.08 -24.61 -4.86
N MET A 203 -15.00 -23.60 -3.99
CA MET A 203 -16.05 -22.58 -3.80
C MET A 203 -15.49 -21.15 -3.78
N SER A 204 -14.24 -20.95 -4.22
CA SER A 204 -13.56 -19.64 -4.27
C SER A 204 -13.31 -19.19 -5.71
N SER A 205 -13.23 -17.88 -5.88
CA SER A 205 -12.94 -17.15 -7.14
C SER A 205 -11.52 -17.24 -7.58
N THR A 206 -10.66 -17.28 -6.58
CA THR A 206 -9.25 -17.49 -6.74
C THR A 206 -8.97 -18.98 -6.61
N PRO A 207 -7.98 -19.49 -7.36
CA PRO A 207 -7.53 -20.87 -7.23
C PRO A 207 -6.81 -21.17 -5.91
N GLY A 208 -6.60 -20.15 -5.08
CA GLY A 208 -5.91 -20.21 -3.79
C GLY A 208 -6.08 -18.93 -2.99
N ILE A 209 -5.54 -18.91 -1.77
CA ILE A 209 -5.33 -17.70 -0.98
C ILE A 209 -4.19 -16.91 -1.60
N ARG A 210 -4.48 -15.71 -2.09
CA ARG A 210 -3.49 -14.75 -2.56
C ARG A 210 -2.68 -14.21 -1.38
N ILE A 211 -1.36 -14.18 -1.54
CA ILE A 211 -0.40 -13.63 -0.58
C ILE A 211 0.51 -12.66 -1.35
N THR A 212 0.41 -11.38 -1.04
CA THR A 212 1.18 -10.32 -1.71
C THR A 212 2.03 -9.55 -0.70
N PRO A 213 3.37 -9.59 -0.82
CA PRO A 213 4.26 -8.85 0.05
C PRO A 213 4.26 -7.36 -0.32
N GLU A 214 4.20 -6.52 0.69
CA GLU A 214 4.44 -5.08 0.58
C GLU A 214 5.56 -4.70 1.55
N TYR A 215 6.60 -4.04 1.02
CA TYR A 215 7.77 -3.65 1.80
C TYR A 215 8.13 -2.19 1.54
N ARG A 216 8.41 -1.44 2.62
CA ARG A 216 8.80 -0.02 2.52
C ARG A 216 10.23 0.19 2.03
N GLY A 217 11.10 -0.81 2.15
CA GLY A 217 12.47 -0.77 1.65
C GLY A 217 12.63 -1.35 0.25
N ALA A 218 13.86 -1.45 -0.22
CA ALA A 218 14.18 -2.14 -1.46
C ALA A 218 14.31 -3.66 -1.20
N ALA A 219 13.60 -4.47 -1.97
CA ALA A 219 13.82 -5.91 -2.06
C ALA A 219 13.70 -6.33 -3.53
N ALA A 220 14.54 -7.27 -3.97
CA ALA A 220 14.53 -7.74 -5.34
C ALA A 220 13.51 -8.87 -5.52
N LYS A 221 13.45 -9.79 -4.55
CA LYS A 221 12.64 -11.01 -4.64
C LYS A 221 11.90 -11.29 -3.34
N ALA A 222 10.86 -12.11 -3.45
CA ALA A 222 10.22 -12.78 -2.34
C ALA A 222 10.27 -14.29 -2.56
N ARG A 223 10.76 -15.01 -1.55
CA ARG A 223 10.68 -16.47 -1.47
C ARG A 223 9.52 -16.86 -0.58
N TYR A 224 8.65 -17.72 -1.08
CA TYR A 224 7.49 -18.26 -0.37
C TYR A 224 7.76 -19.74 -0.11
N SER A 225 7.51 -20.18 1.12
CA SER A 225 7.67 -21.57 1.55
C SER A 225 6.43 -21.99 2.31
N ALA A 226 5.74 -23.01 1.81
CA ALA A 226 4.58 -23.60 2.45
C ALA A 226 4.96 -24.93 3.09
N GLU A 227 4.61 -25.12 4.36
CA GLU A 227 4.82 -26.41 5.05
C GLU A 227 3.82 -27.48 4.59
N SER A 228 2.67 -27.04 4.06
CA SER A 228 1.60 -27.89 3.54
C SER A 228 0.88 -27.18 2.39
N GLY A 229 0.26 -27.96 1.49
CA GLY A 229 -0.35 -27.43 0.28
C GLY A 229 0.69 -27.09 -0.81
N ALA A 230 0.32 -26.20 -1.72
CA ALA A 230 1.18 -25.78 -2.83
C ALA A 230 1.03 -24.29 -3.12
N LEU A 231 2.13 -23.71 -3.59
CA LEU A 231 2.27 -22.33 -4.02
C LEU A 231 2.36 -22.28 -5.54
N PHE A 232 1.69 -21.31 -6.16
CA PHE A 232 1.67 -21.13 -7.61
C PHE A 232 1.29 -19.69 -7.98
N THR A 233 1.46 -19.37 -9.26
CA THR A 233 1.00 -18.13 -9.89
C THR A 233 -0.21 -18.42 -10.76
N TRP A 234 -1.10 -17.43 -10.92
CA TRP A 234 -2.30 -17.55 -11.71
C TRP A 234 -2.47 -16.31 -12.58
N ASP A 235 -2.63 -16.51 -13.89
CA ASP A 235 -2.97 -15.46 -14.83
C ASP A 235 -4.49 -15.35 -14.95
N PHE A 236 -5.05 -14.22 -14.51
CA PHE A 236 -6.49 -13.99 -14.51
C PHE A 236 -7.07 -13.80 -15.93
N SER A 237 -6.25 -13.38 -16.89
CA SER A 237 -6.69 -13.06 -18.25
C SER A 237 -6.88 -14.31 -19.10
N THR A 238 -6.02 -15.31 -18.88
CA THR A 238 -6.04 -16.60 -19.59
C THR A 238 -6.63 -17.73 -18.75
N GLY A 239 -6.65 -17.58 -17.42
CA GLY A 239 -7.02 -18.62 -16.47
C GLY A 239 -5.90 -19.63 -16.20
N GLU A 240 -4.72 -19.46 -16.78
CA GLU A 240 -3.60 -20.40 -16.66
C GLU A 240 -2.95 -20.35 -15.26
N MET A 241 -2.63 -21.52 -14.72
CA MET A 241 -1.94 -21.67 -13.44
C MET A 241 -0.56 -22.28 -13.65
N SER A 242 0.46 -21.75 -12.98
CA SER A 242 1.75 -22.43 -12.91
C SER A 242 1.64 -23.73 -12.12
N LYS A 243 2.62 -24.62 -12.31
CA LYS A 243 2.75 -25.82 -11.48
C LYS A 243 2.84 -25.46 -9.99
N GLY A 244 2.07 -26.17 -9.15
CA GLY A 244 2.13 -26.05 -7.70
C GLY A 244 3.46 -26.56 -7.14
N LEU A 245 4.10 -25.79 -6.26
CA LEU A 245 5.38 -26.10 -5.63
C LEU A 245 5.35 -25.80 -4.13
N PRO A 246 6.10 -26.52 -3.29
CA PRO A 246 6.17 -26.22 -1.85
C PRO A 246 6.97 -24.93 -1.57
N VAL A 247 7.88 -24.55 -2.48
CA VAL A 247 8.69 -23.35 -2.41
C VAL A 247 8.69 -22.68 -3.78
N ILE A 248 8.46 -21.37 -3.81
CA ILE A 248 8.56 -20.57 -5.03
C ILE A 248 9.30 -19.26 -4.73
N GLU A 249 10.18 -18.83 -5.63
CA GLU A 249 10.91 -17.58 -5.52
C GLU A 249 10.64 -16.75 -6.78
N LEU A 250 10.15 -15.52 -6.58
CA LEU A 250 9.67 -14.64 -7.65
C LEU A 250 10.10 -13.20 -7.37
N PRO A 251 10.19 -12.33 -8.39
CA PRO A 251 10.41 -10.91 -8.13
C PRO A 251 9.31 -10.33 -7.26
N LEU A 252 9.70 -9.35 -6.45
CA LEU A 252 8.77 -8.63 -5.59
C LEU A 252 7.63 -8.02 -6.44
N GLY A 253 6.39 -8.13 -5.95
CA GLY A 253 5.20 -7.69 -6.69
C GLY A 253 4.53 -8.78 -7.52
N THR A 254 5.17 -9.93 -7.72
CA THR A 254 4.49 -11.09 -8.34
C THR A 254 3.45 -11.65 -7.39
N THR A 255 2.23 -11.84 -7.88
CA THR A 255 1.13 -12.39 -7.08
C THR A 255 1.29 -13.90 -6.92
N VAL A 256 1.30 -14.38 -5.67
CA VAL A 256 1.40 -15.80 -5.33
C VAL A 256 0.12 -16.27 -4.66
N TYR A 257 -0.30 -17.48 -5.01
CA TYR A 257 -1.47 -18.15 -4.45
C TYR A 257 -1.03 -19.40 -3.70
N TRP A 258 -1.65 -19.64 -2.55
CA TRP A 258 -1.55 -20.88 -1.80
C TRP A 258 -2.83 -21.69 -1.93
N SER A 259 -2.74 -22.98 -2.18
CA SER A 259 -3.87 -23.92 -2.17
C SER A 259 -3.58 -25.09 -1.23
N PRO A 260 -4.60 -25.67 -0.57
CA PRO A 260 -4.44 -26.87 0.24
C PRO A 260 -4.13 -28.12 -0.58
N LEU A 261 -4.21 -28.06 -1.91
CA LEU A 261 -3.73 -29.14 -2.77
C LEU A 261 -2.21 -29.16 -2.72
N ASP A 262 -1.63 -30.33 -2.44
CA ASP A 262 -0.20 -30.55 -2.55
C ASP A 262 0.27 -30.48 -4.03
N PRO A 263 1.58 -30.47 -4.29
CA PRO A 263 2.10 -30.45 -5.67
C PRO A 263 1.66 -31.62 -6.56
N GLY A 264 1.14 -32.71 -5.97
CA GLY A 264 0.57 -33.87 -6.66
C GLY A 264 -0.94 -33.77 -6.92
N GLY A 265 -1.58 -32.68 -6.48
CA GLY A 265 -3.02 -32.47 -6.61
C GLY A 265 -3.86 -33.19 -5.56
N GLN A 266 -3.27 -33.70 -4.48
CA GLN A 266 -3.98 -34.31 -3.36
C GLN A 266 -4.23 -33.30 -2.25
N LEU A 267 -5.35 -33.45 -1.53
CA LEU A 267 -5.68 -32.55 -0.43
C LEU A 267 -4.71 -32.76 0.75
N SER A 268 -4.02 -31.69 1.16
CA SER A 268 -3.20 -31.69 2.35
C SER A 268 -4.08 -31.69 3.62
N VAL A 269 -3.80 -32.61 4.55
CA VAL A 269 -4.64 -32.87 5.74
C VAL A 269 -4.14 -32.11 6.99
N SER A 270 -3.48 -30.96 6.82
CA SER A 270 -3.00 -30.17 7.97
C SER A 270 -4.03 -29.16 8.46
N ASN A 271 -4.23 -29.12 9.78
CA ASN A 271 -5.10 -28.15 10.44
C ASN A 271 -4.51 -26.72 10.41
N LYS A 272 -3.18 -26.61 10.50
CA LYS A 272 -2.45 -25.33 10.38
C LYS A 272 -1.50 -25.41 9.20
N ASN A 273 -1.54 -24.40 8.35
CA ASN A 273 -0.82 -24.37 7.09
C ASN A 273 -0.04 -23.05 7.04
N PRO A 274 1.14 -22.98 7.68
CA PRO A 274 1.96 -21.77 7.65
C PRO A 274 2.60 -21.60 6.27
N VAL A 275 2.61 -20.34 5.81
CA VAL A 275 3.35 -19.90 4.62
C VAL A 275 4.31 -18.81 5.04
N THR A 276 5.60 -19.09 4.92
CA THR A 276 6.67 -18.14 5.22
C THR A 276 7.07 -17.40 3.95
N VAL A 277 7.11 -16.08 4.03
CA VAL A 277 7.55 -15.18 2.97
C VAL A 277 8.83 -14.47 3.42
N THR A 278 9.92 -14.72 2.73
CA THR A 278 11.25 -14.14 3.00
C THR A 278 11.58 -13.15 1.90
N LEU A 279 11.87 -11.90 2.25
CA LEU A 279 12.37 -10.88 1.32
C LEU A 279 13.87 -11.06 1.10
N LEU A 280 14.30 -10.97 -0.15
CA LEU A 280 15.68 -11.15 -0.56
C LEU A 280 16.18 -9.93 -1.35
N ASP A 281 17.44 -9.57 -1.15
CA ASP A 281 18.14 -8.59 -1.98
C ASP A 281 18.62 -9.19 -3.31
N GLU A 282 19.29 -8.38 -4.14
CA GLU A 282 19.85 -8.83 -5.43
C GLU A 282 20.93 -9.92 -5.31
N LYS A 283 21.50 -10.10 -4.11
CA LYS A 283 22.55 -11.08 -3.80
C LYS A 283 21.99 -12.30 -3.06
N ASP A 284 20.67 -12.49 -3.08
CA ASP A 284 19.94 -13.53 -2.37
C ASP A 284 20.14 -13.52 -0.84
N GLN A 285 20.51 -12.37 -0.27
CA GLN A 285 20.59 -12.20 1.18
C GLN A 285 19.21 -11.87 1.75
N ARG A 286 18.89 -12.51 2.87
CA ARG A 286 17.64 -12.27 3.61
C ARG A 286 17.61 -10.86 4.17
N ILE A 287 16.59 -10.11 3.78
CA ILE A 287 16.29 -8.75 4.29
C ILE A 287 15.36 -8.86 5.50
N ASP A 288 14.23 -9.55 5.33
CA ASP A 288 13.21 -9.72 6.35
C ASP A 288 12.38 -10.99 6.08
N GLU A 289 11.56 -11.41 7.03
CA GLU A 289 10.70 -12.58 6.91
C GLU A 289 9.41 -12.40 7.68
N LYS A 290 8.31 -12.89 7.09
CA LYS A 290 6.99 -12.87 7.69
C LYS A 290 6.26 -14.16 7.40
N GLN A 291 5.45 -14.61 8.34
CA GLN A 291 4.68 -15.83 8.20
C GLN A 291 3.19 -15.49 8.31
N VAL A 292 2.40 -16.04 7.39
CA VAL A 292 0.94 -16.09 7.51
C VAL A 292 0.55 -17.53 7.87
N THR A 293 -0.38 -17.68 8.82
CA THR A 293 -0.92 -19.00 9.20
C THR A 293 -2.33 -19.16 8.64
N ILE A 294 -2.54 -20.23 7.90
CA ILE A 294 -3.84 -20.56 7.30
C ILE A 294 -4.43 -21.76 8.06
N VAL A 295 -5.59 -21.56 8.66
CA VAL A 295 -6.24 -22.53 9.56
C VAL A 295 -7.42 -23.19 8.85
N TYR A 296 -7.42 -24.51 8.80
CA TYR A 296 -8.57 -25.27 8.33
C TYR A 296 -9.60 -25.41 9.46
N ASP A 297 -10.86 -25.07 9.18
CA ASP A 297 -11.94 -25.07 10.17
C ASP A 297 -12.52 -26.46 10.49
N GLY A 298 -11.93 -27.52 9.91
CA GLY A 298 -12.41 -28.90 10.07
C GLY A 298 -13.62 -29.24 9.19
N SER A 299 -14.11 -28.31 8.38
CA SER A 299 -15.26 -28.52 7.50
C SER A 299 -14.93 -28.35 6.01
N LEU A 300 -14.83 -27.12 5.52
CA LEU A 300 -14.65 -26.81 4.10
C LEU A 300 -13.77 -25.58 3.88
N PHE A 301 -13.43 -24.85 4.94
CA PHE A 301 -12.81 -23.54 4.78
C PHE A 301 -11.46 -23.43 5.46
N TYR A 302 -10.63 -22.61 4.83
CA TYR A 302 -9.32 -22.17 5.27
C TYR A 302 -9.44 -20.69 5.59
N THR A 303 -9.15 -20.30 6.83
CA THR A 303 -9.23 -18.91 7.30
C THR A 303 -7.85 -18.42 7.70
N ILE A 304 -7.59 -17.13 7.48
CA ILE A 304 -6.33 -16.51 7.90
C ILE A 304 -6.33 -16.26 9.41
N GLU A 305 -5.28 -16.69 10.10
CA GLU A 305 -5.03 -16.30 11.49
C GLU A 305 -4.49 -14.86 11.51
N PRO A 306 -5.18 -13.89 12.15
CA PRO A 306 -4.69 -12.52 12.27
C PRO A 306 -3.34 -12.48 12.97
N SER A 307 -2.47 -11.53 12.60
CA SER A 307 -1.20 -11.28 13.29
C SER A 307 -0.54 -9.99 12.79
N PRO A 308 0.35 -9.35 13.58
CA PRO A 308 1.00 -8.10 13.20
C PRO A 308 1.71 -8.12 11.83
N GLY A 309 1.24 -7.26 10.94
CA GLY A 309 1.73 -7.14 9.56
C GLY A 309 1.17 -8.16 8.59
N ILE A 310 0.15 -8.92 8.98
CA ILE A 310 -0.77 -9.56 8.03
C ILE A 310 -1.93 -8.59 7.82
N VAL A 311 -2.28 -8.34 6.57
CA VAL A 311 -3.40 -7.48 6.17
C VAL A 311 -4.47 -8.36 5.54
N ILE A 312 -5.62 -8.49 6.21
CA ILE A 312 -6.69 -9.40 5.80
C ILE A 312 -7.79 -8.60 5.09
N GLY A 313 -8.10 -8.99 3.85
CA GLY A 313 -9.13 -8.30 3.05
C GLY A 313 -8.67 -6.99 2.41
N GLY A 314 -9.58 -6.29 1.74
CA GLY A 314 -9.35 -4.92 1.28
C GLY A 314 -9.59 -3.96 2.44
N GLU A 315 -8.54 -3.27 2.89
CA GLU A 315 -8.73 -2.26 3.92
C GLU A 315 -9.52 -1.07 3.37
N THR A 316 -10.50 -0.65 4.15
CA THR A 316 -11.53 0.29 3.75
C THR A 316 -10.93 1.68 3.58
N LEU A 317 -10.51 2.04 2.37
CA LEU A 317 -10.36 3.43 1.98
C LEU A 317 -11.77 4.02 1.84
N SER A 318 -12.29 4.63 2.90
CA SER A 318 -13.36 5.59 2.69
C SER A 318 -12.71 6.86 2.14
N ALA A 319 -12.91 7.12 0.85
CA ALA A 319 -12.69 8.44 0.32
C ALA A 319 -13.66 9.37 1.06
N ASP A 320 -13.16 10.29 1.90
CA ASP A 320 -13.97 11.45 2.32
C ASP A 320 -14.15 12.42 1.16
N GLN A 321 -14.72 11.96 0.05
CA GLN A 321 -15.76 12.81 -0.46
C GLN A 321 -16.94 12.51 0.45
N LYS A 322 -17.28 13.47 1.33
CA LYS A 322 -18.63 13.53 1.87
C LYS A 322 -19.55 13.78 0.70
N THR A 323 -19.87 12.73 -0.03
CA THR A 323 -20.87 12.78 -1.06
C THR A 323 -22.19 12.81 -0.30
N GLY A 324 -23.03 13.81 -0.58
CA GLY A 324 -24.44 13.75 -0.16
C GLY A 324 -25.21 12.72 -1.00
N ASP A 325 -24.55 12.13 -2.00
CA ASP A 325 -25.09 11.18 -2.95
C ASP A 325 -24.48 9.78 -2.74
N ILE A 326 -25.35 8.81 -2.48
CA ILE A 326 -24.96 7.41 -2.28
C ILE A 326 -24.33 6.80 -3.54
N ASP A 327 -24.69 7.29 -4.72
CA ASP A 327 -24.16 6.81 -6.01
C ASP A 327 -22.66 7.12 -6.14
N GLU A 328 -22.26 8.35 -5.80
CA GLU A 328 -20.85 8.76 -5.78
C GLU A 328 -20.06 7.99 -4.69
N ALA A 329 -20.68 7.75 -3.52
CA ALA A 329 -20.06 6.94 -2.45
C ALA A 329 -19.81 5.49 -2.88
N VAL A 330 -20.73 4.89 -3.65
CA VAL A 330 -20.56 3.58 -4.27
C VAL A 330 -19.40 3.58 -5.25
N GLY A 331 -19.33 4.56 -6.15
CA GLY A 331 -18.20 4.67 -7.09
C GLY A 331 -16.85 4.76 -6.37
N LEU A 332 -16.77 5.56 -5.32
CA LEU A 332 -15.55 5.68 -4.52
C LEU A 332 -15.18 4.39 -3.80
N ALA A 333 -16.17 3.68 -3.24
CA ALA A 333 -15.97 2.38 -2.61
C ALA A 333 -15.38 1.34 -3.57
N ILE A 334 -15.77 1.39 -4.85
CA ILE A 334 -15.24 0.49 -5.89
C ILE A 334 -13.79 0.87 -6.24
N LYS A 335 -13.50 2.16 -6.47
CA LYS A 335 -12.12 2.62 -6.74
C LYS A 335 -11.17 2.33 -5.58
N SER A 336 -11.69 2.35 -4.36
CA SER A 336 -11.00 1.97 -3.14
C SER A 336 -10.45 0.54 -3.18
N GLN A 337 -10.99 -0.35 -4.01
CA GLN A 337 -10.52 -1.73 -4.15
C GLN A 337 -9.25 -1.88 -5.02
N ARG A 338 -8.69 -0.78 -5.54
CA ARG A 338 -7.56 -0.78 -6.50
C ARG A 338 -6.34 -1.60 -6.06
N THR A 339 -6.08 -1.74 -4.76
CA THR A 339 -4.95 -2.50 -4.20
C THR A 339 -5.10 -4.01 -4.44
N ALA A 340 -6.32 -4.47 -4.70
CA ALA A 340 -6.62 -5.85 -5.08
C ALA A 340 -6.31 -6.16 -6.56
N TYR A 341 -5.95 -5.16 -7.37
CA TYR A 341 -5.75 -5.30 -8.82
C TYR A 341 -4.36 -4.82 -9.25
N GLY A 342 -3.96 -5.20 -10.48
CA GLY A 342 -2.73 -4.74 -11.09
C GLY A 342 -2.68 -3.21 -11.19
N ALA A 343 -1.49 -2.64 -11.09
CA ALA A 343 -1.31 -1.21 -11.22
C ALA A 343 -1.70 -0.73 -12.63
N GLY A 344 -2.39 0.39 -12.67
CA GLY A 344 -2.56 1.22 -13.85
C GLY A 344 -2.31 2.66 -13.47
N GLU A 345 -2.26 3.52 -14.46
CA GLU A 345 -2.07 4.95 -14.33
C GLU A 345 -3.27 5.65 -13.67
N THR A 346 -4.49 5.17 -13.95
CA THR A 346 -5.71 5.70 -13.30
C THR A 346 -6.71 4.62 -12.93
N ALA A 347 -7.37 4.82 -11.79
CA ALA A 347 -8.43 3.95 -11.29
C ALA A 347 -9.80 4.49 -11.70
N THR A 348 -10.59 3.63 -12.32
CA THR A 348 -11.95 3.90 -12.80
C THR A 348 -12.91 2.86 -12.22
N GLU A 349 -14.19 3.19 -12.26
CA GLU A 349 -15.25 2.31 -11.81
C GLU A 349 -16.44 2.37 -12.77
N GLY A 350 -17.25 1.34 -12.75
CA GLY A 350 -18.59 1.39 -13.30
C GLY A 350 -19.52 0.64 -12.36
N HIS A 351 -20.70 1.18 -12.13
CA HIS A 351 -21.67 0.54 -11.26
C HIS A 351 -23.12 0.74 -11.70
N LEU A 352 -23.98 -0.09 -11.10
CA LEU A 352 -25.42 0.02 -11.15
C LEU A 352 -25.97 -0.22 -9.74
N VAL A 353 -26.63 0.78 -9.17
CA VAL A 353 -27.39 0.61 -7.93
C VAL A 353 -28.71 -0.08 -8.24
N LEU A 354 -28.93 -1.25 -7.66
CA LEU A 354 -30.14 -2.05 -7.84
C LEU A 354 -31.22 -1.74 -6.81
N ASP A 355 -30.79 -1.50 -5.56
CA ASP A 355 -31.65 -1.19 -4.43
C ASP A 355 -30.83 -0.71 -3.23
N SER A 356 -31.50 -0.12 -2.24
CA SER A 356 -30.89 0.28 -0.98
C SER A 356 -31.83 0.08 0.21
N GLU A 357 -31.29 -0.33 1.34
CA GLU A 357 -31.99 -0.46 2.62
C GLU A 357 -31.34 0.46 3.66
N GLU A 358 -32.11 1.41 4.19
CA GLU A 358 -31.67 2.26 5.30
C GLU A 358 -32.15 1.69 6.64
N SER A 359 -31.24 1.58 7.61
CA SER A 359 -31.58 1.15 8.97
C SER A 359 -30.52 1.66 9.97
N ASN A 360 -30.97 2.21 11.10
CA ASN A 360 -30.12 2.60 12.24
C ASN A 360 -28.89 3.44 11.86
N GLY A 361 -29.03 4.45 10.99
CA GLY A 361 -27.92 5.31 10.57
C GLY A 361 -26.94 4.65 9.58
N THR A 362 -27.28 3.46 9.06
CA THR A 362 -26.53 2.79 7.99
C THR A 362 -27.38 2.64 6.74
N VAL A 363 -26.72 2.63 5.58
CA VAL A 363 -27.32 2.41 4.27
C VAL A 363 -26.63 1.22 3.63
N LYS A 364 -27.38 0.14 3.43
CA LYS A 364 -26.93 -1.02 2.69
C LYS A 364 -27.36 -0.88 1.24
N VAL A 365 -26.40 -0.95 0.32
CA VAL A 365 -26.60 -0.77 -1.11
C VAL A 365 -26.31 -2.09 -1.82
N TYR A 366 -27.23 -2.48 -2.69
CA TYR A 366 -27.12 -3.65 -3.55
C TYR A 366 -26.74 -3.18 -4.95
N THR A 367 -25.59 -3.59 -5.45
CA THR A 367 -25.06 -3.08 -6.71
C THR A 367 -24.61 -4.20 -7.65
N ILE A 368 -24.36 -3.83 -8.90
CA ILE A 368 -23.43 -4.52 -9.78
C ILE A 368 -22.28 -3.53 -9.99
N ALA A 369 -21.06 -3.97 -9.74
CA ALA A 369 -19.87 -3.13 -9.71
C ALA A 369 -18.77 -3.71 -10.62
N SER A 370 -17.94 -2.83 -11.15
CA SER A 370 -16.74 -3.17 -11.91
C SER A 370 -15.65 -2.15 -11.65
N PHE A 371 -14.45 -2.63 -11.34
CA PHE A 371 -13.25 -1.82 -11.20
C PHE A 371 -12.41 -1.91 -12.49
N GLY A 372 -11.74 -0.82 -12.86
CA GLY A 372 -10.81 -0.78 -13.98
C GLY A 372 -9.59 0.08 -13.71
N ALA A 373 -8.39 -0.48 -13.84
CA ALA A 373 -7.13 0.25 -13.88
C ALA A 373 -6.73 0.47 -15.34
N PHE A 374 -6.60 1.72 -15.74
CA PHE A 374 -6.26 2.11 -17.11
C PHE A 374 -4.78 2.49 -17.23
N GLY A 375 -4.17 2.16 -18.37
CA GLY A 375 -2.79 2.47 -18.72
C GLY A 375 -2.61 2.47 -20.23
N PHE A 376 -1.46 2.93 -20.72
CA PHE A 376 -1.19 2.96 -22.16
C PHE A 376 -0.60 1.64 -22.64
N GLU A 377 -1.20 1.06 -23.67
CA GLU A 377 -0.66 -0.03 -24.48
C GLU A 377 -0.81 0.34 -25.97
N ASN A 378 0.27 0.33 -26.74
CA ASN A 378 0.29 0.66 -28.18
C ASN A 378 -0.41 2.00 -28.51
N GLY A 379 -0.20 3.04 -27.68
CA GLY A 379 -0.82 4.35 -27.85
C GLY A 379 -2.33 4.43 -27.51
N ILE A 380 -2.96 3.32 -27.12
CA ILE A 380 -4.35 3.27 -26.65
C ILE A 380 -4.36 3.32 -25.13
N PHE A 381 -5.18 4.19 -24.54
CA PHE A 381 -5.41 4.19 -23.11
C PHE A 381 -6.47 3.14 -22.76
N THR A 382 -6.00 1.96 -22.36
CA THR A 382 -6.82 0.77 -22.21
C THR A 382 -6.86 0.25 -20.77
N LYS A 383 -7.81 -0.63 -20.48
CA LYS A 383 -7.96 -1.29 -19.19
C LYS A 383 -6.93 -2.42 -19.07
N VAL A 384 -5.83 -2.13 -18.37
CA VAL A 384 -4.70 -3.06 -18.15
C VAL A 384 -4.92 -4.00 -16.96
N SER A 385 -5.84 -3.67 -16.05
CA SER A 385 -6.28 -4.55 -14.97
C SER A 385 -7.68 -4.20 -14.52
N GLY A 386 -8.38 -5.12 -13.87
CA GLY A 386 -9.67 -4.83 -13.24
C GLY A 386 -10.58 -6.04 -13.14
N SER A 387 -11.89 -5.79 -13.01
CA SER A 387 -12.92 -6.83 -12.87
C SER A 387 -14.00 -6.75 -13.94
N GLY A 388 -14.78 -7.82 -14.05
CA GLY A 388 -16.02 -7.86 -14.85
C GLY A 388 -17.19 -7.15 -14.15
N ALA A 389 -18.42 -7.54 -14.48
CA ALA A 389 -19.60 -7.14 -13.72
C ALA A 389 -19.79 -8.07 -12.51
N ILE A 390 -19.57 -7.55 -11.31
CA ILE A 390 -19.63 -8.31 -10.06
C ILE A 390 -20.82 -7.78 -9.23
N PRO A 391 -21.81 -8.61 -8.85
CA PRO A 391 -22.79 -8.20 -7.86
C PRO A 391 -22.09 -7.85 -6.55
N THR A 392 -22.33 -6.68 -5.97
CA THR A 392 -21.65 -6.26 -4.74
C THR A 392 -22.67 -5.74 -3.73
N VAL A 393 -22.45 -6.04 -2.45
CA VAL A 393 -23.20 -5.43 -1.35
C VAL A 393 -22.26 -4.53 -0.58
N MET A 394 -22.64 -3.27 -0.45
CA MET A 394 -21.89 -2.27 0.30
C MET A 394 -22.73 -1.81 1.48
N ILE A 395 -22.10 -1.56 2.62
CA ILE A 395 -22.76 -0.94 3.77
C ILE A 395 -22.03 0.35 4.07
N PHE A 396 -22.77 1.44 4.18
CA PHE A 396 -22.26 2.76 4.53
C PHE A 396 -22.85 3.20 5.87
N SER A 397 -22.08 3.91 6.69
CA SER A 397 -22.63 4.78 7.74
C SER A 397 -23.02 6.11 7.13
N ARG A 398 -24.10 6.72 7.62
CA ARG A 398 -24.53 8.07 7.25
C ARG A 398 -24.34 8.99 8.45
N ASP A 399 -23.60 10.08 8.27
CA ASP A 399 -23.41 11.09 9.31
C ASP A 399 -24.59 12.09 9.38
N GLU A 400 -24.61 12.94 10.41
CA GLU A 400 -25.65 13.96 10.61
C GLU A 400 -25.70 15.02 9.49
N ASN A 401 -24.63 15.15 8.71
CA ASN A 401 -24.53 16.06 7.57
C ASN A 401 -24.90 15.37 6.24
N GLY A 402 -25.34 14.11 6.30
CA GLY A 402 -25.74 13.32 5.13
C GLY A 402 -24.59 12.71 4.33
N GLY A 403 -23.34 12.77 4.83
CA GLY A 403 -22.18 12.14 4.20
C GLY A 403 -22.14 10.63 4.44
N TYR A 404 -21.69 9.88 3.44
CA TYR A 404 -21.55 8.43 3.50
C TYR A 404 -20.09 8.01 3.77
N SER A 405 -19.89 7.02 4.62
CA SER A 405 -18.59 6.35 4.80
C SER A 405 -18.76 4.84 4.69
N LEU A 406 -17.94 4.19 3.87
CA LEU A 406 -17.97 2.75 3.67
C LEU A 406 -17.62 2.00 4.97
N LEU A 407 -18.44 1.03 5.34
CA LEU A 407 -18.26 0.13 6.49
C LEU A 407 -17.94 -1.30 6.05
N GLU A 408 -18.60 -1.78 5.00
CA GLU A 408 -18.40 -3.12 4.44
C GLU A 408 -18.48 -3.07 2.92
N TYR A 409 -17.57 -3.77 2.24
CA TYR A 409 -17.62 -4.04 0.81
C TYR A 409 -17.56 -5.55 0.63
N LYS A 410 -18.59 -6.13 0.00
CA LYS A 410 -18.78 -7.58 -0.04
C LYS A 410 -19.16 -8.06 -1.43
N GLU A 411 -18.30 -8.91 -1.99
CA GLU A 411 -18.54 -9.63 -3.24
C GLU A 411 -19.04 -11.06 -2.97
N PRO A 412 -19.83 -11.65 -3.87
CA PRO A 412 -20.22 -13.04 -3.80
C PRO A 412 -18.98 -13.93 -3.88
N GLN A 413 -19.12 -15.12 -3.32
CA GLN A 413 -18.17 -16.20 -3.61
C GLN A 413 -18.29 -16.56 -5.08
N ASP A 414 -17.26 -17.09 -5.71
CA ASP A 414 -17.35 -17.54 -7.11
C ASP A 414 -17.54 -19.06 -7.22
N GLY A 415 -17.56 -19.55 -8.46
CA GLY A 415 -17.68 -20.96 -8.77
C GLY A 415 -18.98 -21.55 -8.20
N ALA A 416 -18.89 -22.73 -7.59
CA ALA A 416 -20.05 -23.42 -7.01
C ALA A 416 -20.69 -22.63 -5.83
N GLY A 417 -19.94 -21.73 -5.20
CA GLY A 417 -20.42 -20.86 -4.12
C GLY A 417 -21.23 -19.66 -4.59
N TYR A 418 -21.15 -19.30 -5.88
CA TYR A 418 -21.76 -18.09 -6.44
C TYR A 418 -23.26 -17.99 -6.21
N ALA A 419 -24.03 -18.97 -6.66
CA ALA A 419 -25.47 -18.95 -6.44
C ALA A 419 -25.86 -18.99 -4.95
N GLY A 420 -25.05 -19.63 -4.11
CA GLY A 420 -25.29 -19.74 -2.66
C GLY A 420 -25.02 -18.45 -1.91
N SER A 421 -23.92 -17.77 -2.22
CA SER A 421 -23.54 -16.49 -1.62
C SER A 421 -24.49 -15.38 -2.05
N ILE A 422 -24.90 -15.34 -3.32
CA ILE A 422 -25.93 -14.42 -3.83
C ILE A 422 -27.24 -14.58 -3.04
N LYS A 423 -27.70 -15.81 -2.75
CA LYS A 423 -28.91 -16.06 -1.96
C LYS A 423 -28.83 -15.50 -0.55
N LYS A 424 -27.64 -15.51 0.07
CA LYS A 424 -27.38 -14.99 1.42
C LYS A 424 -27.24 -13.47 1.44
N MET A 425 -26.60 -12.91 0.42
CA MET A 425 -26.26 -11.50 0.33
C MET A 425 -27.43 -10.66 -0.15
N PHE A 426 -28.15 -11.10 -1.19
CA PHE A 426 -29.17 -10.30 -1.86
C PHE A 426 -30.61 -10.70 -1.45
N PRO A 427 -31.51 -9.72 -1.31
CA PRO A 427 -32.93 -9.97 -1.06
C PRO A 427 -33.54 -10.76 -2.22
N GLN A 428 -34.57 -11.55 -1.94
CA GLN A 428 -35.15 -12.49 -2.90
C GLN A 428 -35.54 -11.83 -4.23
N LYS A 429 -36.03 -10.59 -4.19
CA LYS A 429 -36.43 -9.81 -5.37
C LYS A 429 -35.27 -9.49 -6.32
N LEU A 430 -34.02 -9.42 -5.84
CA LEU A 430 -32.84 -9.07 -6.65
C LEU A 430 -32.06 -10.29 -7.16
N ARG A 431 -32.25 -11.48 -6.56
CA ARG A 431 -31.41 -12.66 -6.84
C ARG A 431 -31.36 -13.05 -8.32
N ALA A 432 -32.50 -13.01 -9.03
CA ALA A 432 -32.53 -13.32 -10.47
C ALA A 432 -31.79 -12.26 -11.29
N ARG A 433 -31.93 -10.98 -10.91
CA ARG A 433 -31.33 -9.82 -11.60
C ARG A 433 -29.80 -9.81 -11.53
N VAL A 434 -29.23 -10.20 -10.39
CA VAL A 434 -27.77 -10.21 -10.19
C VAL A 434 -27.09 -11.43 -10.81
N LEU A 435 -27.80 -12.57 -10.94
CA LEU A 435 -27.30 -13.75 -11.64
C LEU A 435 -27.13 -13.53 -13.15
N SER A 436 -27.81 -12.52 -13.71
CA SER A 436 -27.70 -12.11 -15.11
C SER A 436 -26.85 -10.84 -15.31
N SER A 437 -25.99 -10.49 -14.34
CA SER A 437 -25.20 -9.25 -14.29
C SER A 437 -24.22 -9.06 -15.45
N GLN A 438 -23.83 -10.13 -16.14
CA GLN A 438 -22.92 -10.03 -17.30
C GLN A 438 -23.49 -9.18 -18.44
N GLY A 439 -24.81 -9.10 -18.57
CA GLY A 439 -25.46 -8.23 -19.56
C GLY A 439 -25.24 -6.74 -19.31
N ASP A 440 -24.86 -6.34 -18.09
CA ASP A 440 -24.63 -4.94 -17.71
C ASP A 440 -23.20 -4.49 -18.00
N TYR A 441 -22.28 -5.42 -18.23
CA TYR A 441 -20.85 -5.11 -18.36
C TYR A 441 -20.54 -4.03 -19.41
N PRO A 442 -21.19 -3.99 -20.60
CA PRO A 442 -20.98 -2.91 -21.56
C PRO A 442 -21.29 -1.51 -20.99
N ASP A 443 -22.30 -1.39 -20.12
CA ASP A 443 -22.66 -0.11 -19.51
C ASP A 443 -21.63 0.31 -18.45
N LEU A 444 -21.13 -0.65 -17.67
CA LEU A 444 -20.07 -0.40 -16.69
C LEU A 444 -18.77 0.03 -17.39
N VAL A 445 -18.44 -0.61 -18.51
CA VAL A 445 -17.28 -0.24 -19.34
C VAL A 445 -17.42 1.20 -19.87
N ARG A 446 -18.60 1.60 -20.35
CA ARG A 446 -18.82 2.99 -20.80
C ARG A 446 -18.58 4.01 -19.69
N GLN A 447 -18.97 3.71 -18.46
CA GLN A 447 -18.70 4.57 -17.30
C GLN A 447 -17.19 4.67 -17.03
N GLN A 448 -16.48 3.52 -17.07
CA GLN A 448 -15.03 3.46 -16.89
C GLN A 448 -14.28 4.28 -17.96
N GLU A 449 -14.63 4.10 -19.24
CA GLU A 449 -14.03 4.83 -20.36
C GLU A 449 -14.30 6.33 -20.28
N ALA A 450 -15.47 6.75 -19.82
CA ALA A 450 -15.78 8.17 -19.60
C ALA A 450 -14.86 8.78 -18.52
N GLN A 451 -14.63 8.06 -17.43
CA GLN A 451 -13.73 8.50 -16.35
C GLN A 451 -12.26 8.52 -16.81
N ALA A 452 -11.82 7.50 -17.54
CA ALA A 452 -10.48 7.46 -18.14
C ALA A 452 -10.28 8.61 -19.14
N SER A 453 -11.29 8.94 -19.94
CA SER A 453 -11.27 10.08 -20.85
C SER A 453 -11.15 11.41 -20.11
N GLU A 454 -11.86 11.56 -18.99
CA GLU A 454 -11.77 12.77 -18.17
C GLU A 454 -10.40 12.90 -17.49
N TYR A 455 -9.84 11.78 -17.03
CA TYR A 455 -8.47 11.73 -16.54
C TYR A 455 -7.46 12.21 -17.60
N LEU A 456 -7.54 11.73 -18.84
CA LEU A 456 -6.64 12.18 -19.92
C LEU A 456 -6.74 13.69 -20.15
N LYS A 457 -7.95 14.25 -20.16
CA LYS A 457 -8.14 15.70 -20.26
C LYS A 457 -7.48 16.44 -19.10
N SER A 458 -7.61 15.93 -17.87
CA SER A 458 -7.03 16.55 -16.67
C SER A 458 -5.50 16.66 -16.71
N ILE A 459 -4.84 15.74 -17.40
CA ILE A 459 -3.38 15.75 -17.60
C ILE A 459 -2.97 16.34 -18.96
N GLY A 460 -3.92 16.90 -19.71
CA GLY A 460 -3.67 17.52 -21.02
C GLY A 460 -3.31 16.55 -22.15
N ARG A 461 -3.61 15.26 -22.01
CA ARG A 461 -3.37 14.22 -23.04
C ARG A 461 -4.63 13.98 -23.86
N THR A 462 -4.43 13.63 -25.13
CA THR A 462 -5.50 13.14 -26.01
C THR A 462 -5.05 11.81 -26.60
N ALA A 463 -5.80 10.75 -26.35
CA ALA A 463 -5.58 9.43 -26.90
C ALA A 463 -6.93 8.69 -27.03
N GLU A 464 -6.94 7.62 -27.81
CA GLU A 464 -8.07 6.70 -27.83
C GLU A 464 -8.21 6.05 -26.45
N VAL A 465 -9.43 6.03 -25.93
CA VAL A 465 -9.77 5.34 -24.68
C VAL A 465 -10.67 4.16 -25.04
N SER A 466 -10.23 2.96 -24.68
CA SER A 466 -10.97 1.74 -25.01
C SER A 466 -10.63 0.63 -24.02
N ALA A 467 -11.64 0.11 -23.32
CA ALA A 467 -11.51 -1.08 -22.49
C ALA A 467 -11.62 -2.39 -23.31
N ALA A 468 -11.79 -2.28 -24.63
CA ALA A 468 -11.77 -3.43 -25.51
C ALA A 468 -10.37 -4.06 -25.57
N HIS A 469 -10.30 -5.29 -26.04
CA HIS A 469 -9.03 -5.98 -26.22
C HIS A 469 -8.13 -5.22 -27.21
N VAL A 470 -6.94 -4.84 -26.75
CA VAL A 470 -5.87 -4.33 -27.62
C VAL A 470 -5.14 -5.54 -28.21
N ASP A 471 -5.13 -5.64 -29.54
CA ASP A 471 -4.48 -6.75 -30.24
C ASP A 471 -2.97 -6.78 -29.93
N LYS A 472 -2.50 -7.93 -29.44
CA LYS A 472 -1.09 -8.15 -29.04
C LYS A 472 -0.41 -9.10 -30.01
N LYS A 473 0.52 -8.57 -30.82
CA LYS A 473 1.33 -9.38 -31.73
C LYS A 473 2.52 -9.98 -30.98
N LEU A 474 2.57 -11.30 -30.85
CA LEU A 474 3.72 -11.96 -30.23
C LEU A 474 4.97 -11.92 -31.14
N PRO A 475 6.18 -11.88 -30.57
CA PRO A 475 7.42 -12.04 -31.33
C PRO A 475 7.48 -13.42 -32.02
N ASP A 476 7.90 -13.44 -33.28
CA ASP A 476 8.09 -14.68 -34.03
C ASP A 476 9.50 -15.25 -33.78
N ILE A 477 9.63 -15.99 -32.67
CA ILE A 477 10.89 -16.57 -32.18
C ILE A 477 10.65 -17.98 -31.62
N ASN A 478 11.74 -18.71 -31.37
CA ASN A 478 11.67 -20.01 -30.72
C ASN A 478 10.98 -19.92 -29.34
N VAL A 479 10.11 -20.88 -29.03
CA VAL A 479 9.30 -20.90 -27.79
C VAL A 479 10.17 -20.93 -26.53
N ASP A 480 11.29 -21.66 -26.52
CA ASP A 480 12.21 -21.68 -25.37
C ASP A 480 12.90 -20.33 -25.19
N ALA A 481 13.27 -19.67 -26.29
CA ALA A 481 13.82 -18.32 -26.24
C ALA A 481 12.77 -17.29 -25.77
N SER A 482 11.52 -17.44 -26.18
CA SER A 482 10.39 -16.63 -25.71
C SER A 482 10.16 -16.81 -24.20
N ASN A 483 10.10 -18.06 -23.74
CA ASN A 483 9.94 -18.37 -22.32
C ASN A 483 11.10 -17.82 -21.50
N LYS A 484 12.33 -17.89 -22.01
CA LYS A 484 13.49 -17.28 -21.36
C LYS A 484 13.37 -15.77 -21.28
N LEU A 485 13.15 -15.10 -22.41
CA LEU A 485 13.09 -13.64 -22.44
C LEU A 485 11.95 -13.05 -21.62
N PHE A 486 10.74 -13.60 -21.76
CA PHE A 486 9.52 -12.99 -21.25
C PHE A 486 9.02 -13.60 -19.93
N ALA A 487 9.51 -14.77 -19.53
CA ALA A 487 9.12 -15.42 -18.29
C ALA A 487 10.29 -15.81 -17.36
N GLU A 488 11.51 -16.03 -17.86
CA GLU A 488 12.67 -16.35 -17.01
C GLU A 488 13.47 -15.09 -16.65
N TYR A 489 13.88 -14.29 -17.63
CA TYR A 489 14.72 -13.11 -17.42
C TYR A 489 13.94 -11.96 -16.77
N THR A 490 12.66 -11.80 -17.15
CA THR A 490 11.74 -10.85 -16.50
C THR A 490 11.55 -11.13 -15.00
N LYS A 491 11.94 -12.30 -14.50
CA LYS A 491 11.89 -12.59 -13.05
C LYS A 491 12.96 -11.85 -12.25
N TYR A 492 14.05 -11.47 -12.90
CA TYR A 492 15.24 -10.94 -12.23
C TYR A 492 15.65 -9.56 -12.73
N ASP A 493 14.96 -9.07 -13.75
CA ASP A 493 15.30 -7.85 -14.43
C ASP A 493 14.07 -6.95 -14.53
N SER A 494 14.06 -5.87 -13.72
CA SER A 494 12.94 -4.93 -13.66
C SER A 494 12.72 -4.20 -14.98
N PHE A 495 13.79 -3.90 -15.73
CA PHE A 495 13.70 -3.29 -17.06
C PHE A 495 12.99 -4.23 -18.04
N LEU A 496 13.40 -5.51 -18.12
CA LEU A 496 12.72 -6.48 -18.98
C LEU A 496 11.31 -6.78 -18.50
N ASN A 497 11.07 -6.83 -17.17
CA ASN A 497 9.75 -7.04 -16.60
C ASN A 497 8.78 -5.92 -17.01
N ASN A 498 9.28 -4.69 -17.10
CA ASN A 498 8.53 -3.53 -17.56
C ASN A 498 8.37 -3.49 -19.10
N CYS A 499 9.16 -4.22 -19.87
CA CYS A 499 8.92 -4.38 -21.30
C CYS A 499 7.72 -5.31 -21.58
N PRO A 500 6.86 -4.99 -22.57
CA PRO A 500 5.74 -5.84 -22.91
C PRO A 500 6.21 -7.17 -23.51
N TYR A 501 5.46 -8.26 -23.28
CA TYR A 501 5.76 -9.56 -23.90
C TYR A 501 5.34 -9.65 -25.38
N TRP A 502 4.71 -8.60 -25.90
CA TRP A 502 4.27 -8.45 -27.28
C TRP A 502 5.10 -7.39 -28.00
N ILE A 503 5.11 -7.44 -29.34
CA ILE A 503 5.69 -6.40 -30.18
C ILE A 503 4.83 -5.14 -30.10
N GLY A 504 5.42 -4.06 -29.60
CA GLY A 504 4.74 -2.81 -29.32
C GLY A 504 5.27 -2.17 -28.04
N ASP A 505 4.46 -1.31 -27.45
CA ASP A 505 4.85 -0.50 -26.30
C ASP A 505 3.77 -0.47 -25.22
N ARG A 506 4.21 -0.11 -24.02
CA ARG A 506 3.35 0.34 -22.94
C ARG A 506 4.02 1.48 -22.18
N GLU A 507 3.23 2.32 -21.54
CA GLU A 507 3.76 3.37 -20.67
C GLU A 507 3.65 2.98 -19.19
N ASN A 508 4.62 3.41 -18.39
CA ASN A 508 4.58 3.30 -16.95
C ASN A 508 5.04 4.61 -16.30
N ILE A 509 4.48 4.93 -15.13
CA ILE A 509 4.90 6.10 -14.35
C ILE A 509 5.76 5.60 -13.18
N GLU A 510 7.00 6.08 -13.14
CA GLU A 510 7.97 5.75 -12.10
C GLU A 510 8.40 7.03 -11.40
N ASN A 511 8.02 7.18 -10.12
CA ASN A 511 8.32 8.37 -9.32
C ASN A 511 7.91 9.66 -10.06
N GLY A 512 6.65 9.75 -10.48
CA GLY A 512 6.11 10.91 -11.20
C GLY A 512 6.57 11.07 -12.65
N VAL A 513 7.57 10.32 -13.11
CA VAL A 513 8.11 10.41 -14.48
C VAL A 513 7.54 9.31 -15.37
N ARG A 514 7.05 9.70 -16.54
CA ARG A 514 6.53 8.78 -17.55
C ARG A 514 7.64 8.19 -18.40
N TYR A 515 7.62 6.88 -18.55
CA TYR A 515 8.50 6.13 -19.45
C TYR A 515 7.69 5.29 -20.42
N THR A 516 8.19 5.18 -21.65
CA THR A 516 7.70 4.22 -22.64
C THR A 516 8.62 3.00 -22.65
N TYR A 517 8.04 1.83 -22.44
CA TYR A 517 8.71 0.54 -22.54
C TYR A 517 8.28 -0.16 -23.82
N GLU A 518 9.25 -0.42 -24.71
CA GLU A 518 9.02 -1.01 -26.03
C GLU A 518 9.70 -2.37 -26.14
N THR A 519 9.01 -3.31 -26.79
CA THR A 519 9.58 -4.55 -27.32
C THR A 519 9.43 -4.54 -28.84
N ALA A 520 10.55 -4.62 -29.55
CA ALA A 520 10.61 -4.67 -31.01
C ALA A 520 11.31 -5.95 -31.49
N GLN A 521 10.97 -6.37 -32.71
CA GLN A 521 11.64 -7.47 -33.40
C GLN A 521 12.29 -6.96 -34.68
N GLU A 522 13.59 -7.13 -34.76
CA GLU A 522 14.43 -6.79 -35.91
C GLU A 522 15.05 -8.08 -36.49
N LYS A 523 15.69 -7.98 -37.66
CA LYS A 523 16.53 -9.06 -38.22
C LYS A 523 17.99 -8.64 -38.17
N ALA A 524 18.83 -9.48 -37.59
CA ALA A 524 20.27 -9.29 -37.61
C ALA A 524 20.84 -9.54 -39.02
N GLY A 525 22.00 -8.94 -39.34
CA GLY A 525 22.63 -9.05 -40.67
C GLY A 525 23.06 -10.49 -41.04
N ASP A 526 23.10 -11.39 -40.06
CA ASP A 526 23.38 -12.82 -40.20
C ASP A 526 22.11 -13.69 -40.26
N GLY A 527 20.92 -13.07 -40.33
CA GLY A 527 19.63 -13.74 -40.55
C GLY A 527 18.91 -14.20 -39.27
N TYR A 528 19.51 -14.05 -38.09
CA TYR A 528 18.86 -14.36 -36.82
C TYR A 528 17.84 -13.28 -36.41
N SER A 529 16.80 -13.68 -35.66
CA SER A 529 15.87 -12.73 -35.02
C SER A 529 16.58 -11.95 -33.92
N LEU A 530 16.30 -10.65 -33.84
CA LEU A 530 16.80 -9.76 -32.80
C LEU A 530 15.60 -9.21 -32.02
N ILE A 531 15.55 -9.44 -30.72
CA ILE A 531 14.57 -8.79 -29.84
C ILE A 531 15.23 -7.58 -29.20
N VAL A 532 14.61 -6.41 -29.37
CA VAL A 532 15.11 -5.14 -28.86
C VAL A 532 14.13 -4.62 -27.82
N PHE A 533 14.65 -4.36 -26.64
CA PHE A 533 13.93 -3.75 -25.53
C PHE A 533 14.41 -2.32 -25.37
N ARG A 534 13.49 -1.35 -25.21
CA ARG A 534 13.83 0.06 -24.98
C ARG A 534 13.02 0.63 -23.83
N LYS A 535 13.67 1.45 -23.02
CA LYS A 535 13.05 2.41 -22.09
C LYS A 535 13.37 3.80 -22.59
N THR A 536 12.34 4.56 -22.88
CA THR A 536 12.44 5.91 -23.43
C THR A 536 11.76 6.90 -22.48
N GLY A 537 12.44 8.00 -22.16
CA GLY A 537 11.86 9.12 -21.42
C GLY A 537 10.83 9.88 -22.26
N GLU A 538 10.05 10.73 -21.61
CA GLU A 538 8.99 11.53 -22.26
C GLU A 538 9.54 12.50 -23.33
N ASP A 539 10.80 12.91 -23.20
CA ASP A 539 11.52 13.74 -24.18
C ASP A 539 12.03 12.96 -25.41
N GLY A 540 11.78 11.65 -25.46
CA GLY A 540 12.29 10.75 -26.50
C GLY A 540 13.71 10.25 -26.26
N THR A 541 14.33 10.57 -25.13
CA THR A 541 15.68 10.08 -24.79
C THR A 541 15.63 8.61 -24.43
N ILE A 542 16.44 7.79 -25.10
CA ILE A 542 16.60 6.37 -24.75
C ILE A 542 17.42 6.30 -23.46
N VAL A 543 16.76 5.86 -22.38
CA VAL A 543 17.38 5.68 -21.06
C VAL A 543 18.11 4.34 -20.99
N GLU A 544 17.52 3.31 -21.58
CA GLU A 544 18.11 1.98 -21.61
C GLU A 544 17.65 1.23 -22.87
N GLU A 545 18.58 0.55 -23.54
CA GLU A 545 18.29 -0.32 -24.68
C GLU A 545 19.06 -1.63 -24.50
N ARG A 546 18.38 -2.77 -24.72
CA ARG A 546 19.01 -4.09 -24.72
C ARG A 546 18.59 -4.89 -25.93
N ARG A 547 19.55 -5.58 -26.55
CA ARG A 547 19.36 -6.31 -27.80
C ARG A 547 19.72 -7.77 -27.60
N TYR A 548 18.79 -8.68 -27.88
CA TYR A 548 18.96 -10.12 -27.72
C TYR A 548 18.90 -10.82 -29.08
N LYS A 549 20.03 -11.37 -29.50
CA LYS A 549 20.10 -12.22 -30.68
C LYS A 549 19.57 -13.61 -30.32
N ILE A 550 18.60 -14.11 -31.07
CA ILE A 550 17.97 -15.40 -30.80
C ILE A 550 18.69 -16.51 -31.58
N VAL A 551 19.41 -17.39 -30.89
CA VAL A 551 20.14 -18.52 -31.49
C VAL A 551 19.50 -19.83 -31.03
N GLY A 552 18.60 -20.40 -31.83
CA GLY A 552 17.80 -21.54 -31.42
C GLY A 552 16.90 -21.17 -30.24
N GLY A 553 16.97 -21.92 -29.14
CA GLY A 553 16.26 -21.63 -27.88
C GLY A 553 17.04 -20.76 -26.89
N GLU A 554 18.14 -20.14 -27.32
CA GLU A 554 19.00 -19.32 -26.45
C GLU A 554 19.00 -17.85 -26.90
N PRO A 555 18.44 -16.92 -26.11
CA PRO A 555 18.61 -15.49 -26.31
C PRO A 555 20.00 -15.03 -25.82
N GLN A 556 20.78 -14.41 -26.69
CA GLN A 556 22.13 -13.92 -26.41
C GLN A 556 22.14 -12.39 -26.37
N LEU A 557 22.44 -11.81 -25.20
CA LEU A 557 22.59 -10.37 -25.05
C LEU A 557 23.77 -9.87 -25.91
N MET A 558 23.50 -8.92 -26.79
CA MET A 558 24.51 -8.21 -27.56
C MET A 558 25.07 -7.05 -26.73
N GLU A 559 26.33 -6.66 -26.96
CA GLU A 559 26.97 -5.56 -26.22
C GLU A 559 26.08 -4.32 -26.18
N THR A 560 25.75 -3.89 -24.96
CA THR A 560 24.93 -2.70 -24.69
C THR A 560 25.73 -1.45 -25.03
N SER A 561 25.27 -0.71 -26.03
CA SER A 561 25.81 0.61 -26.34
C SER A 561 25.23 1.60 -25.33
N LEU A 562 25.89 1.81 -24.19
CA LEU A 562 25.65 3.00 -23.38
C LEU A 562 26.10 4.21 -24.21
N ARG A 563 25.17 5.09 -24.61
CA ARG A 563 25.51 6.41 -25.16
C ARG A 563 25.25 7.48 -24.13
#